data_AF-A0A839VZJ6-F1
#
_entry.id   AF-A0A839VZJ6-F1
#
_cell.length_a   1.000
_cell.length_b   1.000
_cell.length_c   1.000
_cell.angle_alpha   90.00
_cell.angle_beta   90.00
_cell.angle_gamma   90.00
#
_symmetry.space_group_name_H-M   'P 1'
#
loop_
_entity.id
_entity.type
_entity.pdbx_description
1 polymer ?
#
loop_
_entity_poly.entity_id
_entity_poly.type
_entity_poly.pdbx_seq_one_letter_code
_entity_poly.pdbx_strand_id
1 'polypeptide(L)'
;MIPNATKPDGTGLDGAPTGRYGAFRRFLSRFDRRPGASRTADRPAGLPVRAMVLGLLSSRRQAHTRRLWARWLEPVMLRDPALLSVADPLPGCIRVLDTAGWWPALSRRMDDLPATVQNRLENRLADGALDRVLASPEMVNWAESLRDRSLTVLDALRTDPAALALFLEEANTHRMRAASALAIPGGVVALRPLDGADVETLTTALRLSDSWRMLGGRAPDMEIDELLACVRGAMANDSVPPEAMALFAVAGLYTRRDPLLGAALRALLPLPLVDAAAAWLTAHSEERNGSASNLPMLGSGPAPADRGLRDLFEAARRSGDPSPALIRRPGHSMAGVADLSGTQGLR
;
A
#
# COMPACT_ATOMS: atom_id res chain seq x y z
N MET A 1 2.80 48.32 -61.71
CA MET A 1 3.74 49.20 -60.98
C MET A 1 4.03 48.57 -59.61
N ILE A 2 5.29 48.58 -59.19
CA ILE A 2 5.75 48.22 -57.84
C ILE A 2 6.32 49.52 -57.22
N PRO A 3 6.04 49.83 -55.95
CA PRO A 3 7.09 49.83 -54.92
C PRO A 3 6.63 49.01 -53.69
N ASN A 4 7.42 48.10 -53.11
CA ASN A 4 8.70 48.26 -52.39
C ASN A 4 8.63 49.03 -51.05
N ALA A 5 8.41 48.25 -49.98
CA ALA A 5 9.24 48.14 -48.78
C ALA A 5 9.70 49.39 -47.99
N THR A 6 9.38 49.38 -46.68
CA THR A 6 10.38 49.66 -45.63
C THR A 6 9.96 49.02 -44.29
N LYS A 7 10.95 48.46 -43.58
CA LYS A 7 10.95 48.17 -42.13
C LYS A 7 12.01 49.13 -41.53
N PRO A 8 11.96 49.55 -40.25
CA PRO A 8 12.33 48.63 -39.15
C PRO A 8 11.67 48.86 -37.77
N ASP A 9 11.91 47.89 -36.88
CA ASP A 9 12.13 47.90 -35.41
C ASP A 9 11.26 48.69 -34.39
N GLY A 10 10.97 48.02 -33.25
CA GLY A 10 10.39 48.64 -32.06
C GLY A 10 9.75 47.69 -31.03
N THR A 11 10.57 46.98 -30.24
CA THR A 11 10.34 46.44 -28.86
C THR A 11 8.90 46.45 -28.28
N GLY A 12 8.28 45.29 -27.97
CA GLY A 12 8.23 44.71 -26.60
C GLY A 12 6.93 45.10 -25.85
N LEU A 13 6.36 44.43 -24.84
CA LEU A 13 6.54 43.21 -24.02
C LEU A 13 5.14 42.89 -23.40
N ASP A 14 4.71 41.71 -22.90
CA ASP A 14 5.20 40.32 -22.77
C ASP A 14 3.94 39.39 -22.75
N GLY A 15 3.92 38.25 -22.01
CA GLY A 15 2.69 37.72 -21.40
C GLY A 15 2.30 36.25 -21.65
N ALA A 16 3.19 35.27 -21.47
CA ALA A 16 2.80 33.85 -21.41
C ALA A 16 3.55 33.06 -20.32
N PRO A 17 2.87 32.18 -19.54
CA PRO A 17 3.41 31.70 -18.27
C PRO A 17 4.50 30.63 -18.40
N THR A 18 5.53 30.76 -17.55
CA THR A 18 6.65 29.81 -17.36
C THR A 18 6.20 28.51 -16.69
N GLY A 19 5.54 27.64 -17.46
CA GLY A 19 5.10 26.32 -17.02
C GLY A 19 6.25 25.33 -16.75
N ARG A 20 6.23 24.68 -15.58
CA ARG A 20 7.27 23.77 -15.03
C ARG A 20 7.67 22.55 -15.91
N TYR A 21 7.03 22.34 -17.05
CA TYR A 21 7.31 21.24 -17.99
C TYR A 21 8.41 21.55 -19.02
N GLY A 22 8.80 22.81 -19.20
CA GLY A 22 9.83 23.20 -20.18
C GLY A 22 11.21 22.58 -19.92
N ALA A 23 11.62 22.48 -18.64
CA ALA A 23 12.88 21.86 -18.26
C ALA A 23 12.88 20.34 -18.50
N PHE A 24 11.76 19.66 -18.23
CA PHE A 24 11.62 18.22 -18.41
C PHE A 24 11.66 17.83 -19.90
N ARG A 25 11.00 18.60 -20.78
CA ARG A 25 11.12 18.41 -22.24
C ARG A 25 12.55 18.61 -22.76
N ARG A 26 13.28 19.63 -22.26
CA ARG A 26 14.71 19.85 -22.60
C ARG A 26 15.65 18.76 -22.07
N PHE A 27 15.25 18.03 -21.02
CA PHE A 27 16.02 16.91 -20.49
C PHE A 27 15.84 15.66 -21.38
N LEU A 28 14.60 15.32 -21.73
CA LEU A 28 14.30 14.18 -22.61
C LEU A 28 14.88 14.34 -24.02
N SER A 29 14.81 15.54 -24.60
CA SER A 29 15.33 15.81 -25.95
C SER A 29 16.86 15.71 -26.08
N ARG A 30 17.60 15.48 -24.99
CA ARG A 30 19.04 15.16 -25.02
C ARG A 30 19.31 13.68 -25.29
N PHE A 31 18.35 12.79 -25.05
CA PHE A 31 18.49 11.35 -25.27
C PHE A 31 18.15 10.92 -26.72
N ASP A 32 17.37 11.71 -27.46
CA ASP A 32 17.05 11.45 -28.88
C ASP A 32 18.15 11.86 -29.88
N ARG A 33 19.24 12.47 -29.42
CA ARG A 33 20.40 12.74 -30.29
C ARG A 33 21.20 11.47 -30.51
N ARG A 34 20.83 10.73 -31.56
CA ARG A 34 21.64 9.64 -32.15
C ARG A 34 22.79 10.24 -32.97
N PRO A 35 24.07 10.14 -32.54
CA PRO A 35 25.20 10.53 -33.39
C PRO A 35 25.51 9.37 -34.36
N GLY A 36 25.82 9.71 -35.60
CA GLY A 36 26.36 8.76 -36.57
C GLY A 36 27.77 8.28 -36.17
N ALA A 37 28.17 7.18 -36.79
CA ALA A 37 29.40 6.44 -36.50
C ALA A 37 30.71 7.26 -36.45
N SER A 38 31.51 7.01 -35.42
CA SER A 38 32.98 6.84 -35.52
C SER A 38 33.54 6.12 -34.29
N ARG A 39 34.66 5.40 -34.46
CA ARG A 39 35.46 4.77 -33.39
C ARG A 39 36.02 5.90 -32.48
N THR A 40 36.21 5.74 -31.17
CA THR A 40 37.00 4.71 -30.48
C THR A 40 36.49 4.42 -29.06
N ALA A 41 37.18 3.53 -28.33
CA ALA A 41 36.76 3.01 -27.04
C ALA A 41 36.56 4.08 -25.95
N ASP A 42 35.34 4.14 -25.40
CA ASP A 42 35.14 4.44 -23.99
C ASP A 42 33.93 3.65 -23.46
N ARG A 43 34.02 3.16 -22.21
CA ARG A 43 33.06 2.19 -21.63
C ARG A 43 31.93 2.97 -20.94
N PRO A 44 30.70 3.03 -21.49
CA PRO A 44 29.74 4.04 -21.05
C PRO A 44 29.18 3.74 -19.66
N ALA A 45 29.43 4.65 -18.71
CA ALA A 45 28.85 4.67 -17.36
C ALA A 45 27.32 4.91 -17.32
N GLY A 46 26.61 4.70 -18.43
CA GLY A 46 25.15 4.87 -18.56
C GLY A 46 24.33 3.64 -18.15
N LEU A 47 24.94 2.45 -18.08
CA LEU A 47 24.24 1.23 -17.65
C LEU A 47 23.70 1.28 -16.21
N PRO A 48 24.45 1.77 -15.19
CA PRO A 48 23.95 1.83 -13.81
C PRO A 48 22.76 2.78 -13.66
N VAL A 49 22.83 3.96 -14.29
CA VAL A 49 21.74 4.95 -14.24
C VAL A 49 20.50 4.44 -14.97
N ARG A 50 20.66 3.75 -16.11
CA ARG A 50 19.53 3.11 -16.80
C ARG A 50 18.91 1.99 -15.95
N ALA A 51 19.73 1.16 -15.29
CA ALA A 51 19.25 0.10 -14.39
C ALA A 51 18.54 0.68 -13.16
N MET A 52 19.07 1.75 -12.57
CA MET A 52 18.48 2.44 -11.41
C MET A 52 17.16 3.16 -11.78
N VAL A 53 17.11 3.83 -12.94
CA VAL A 53 15.86 4.43 -13.46
C VAL A 53 14.84 3.36 -13.83
N LEU A 54 15.25 2.24 -14.42
CA LEU A 54 14.37 1.09 -14.65
C LEU A 54 13.91 0.45 -13.34
N GLY A 55 14.74 0.44 -12.28
CA GLY A 55 14.37 0.03 -10.91
C GLY A 55 13.39 0.97 -10.21
N LEU A 56 13.54 2.28 -10.40
CA LEU A 56 12.62 3.31 -9.90
C LEU A 56 11.29 3.35 -10.68
N LEU A 57 11.31 2.96 -11.95
CA LEU A 57 10.11 2.77 -12.77
C LEU A 57 9.47 1.41 -12.52
N SER A 58 10.23 0.34 -12.28
CA SER A 58 9.70 -0.98 -11.95
C SER A 58 9.14 -1.04 -10.53
N SER A 59 9.74 -0.39 -9.53
CA SER A 59 9.12 -0.23 -8.19
C SER A 59 7.81 0.55 -8.24
N ARG A 60 7.67 1.54 -9.13
CA ARG A 60 6.38 2.20 -9.42
C ARG A 60 5.38 1.29 -10.15
N ARG A 61 5.84 0.27 -10.88
CA ARG A 61 4.98 -0.72 -11.58
C ARG A 61 4.60 -1.92 -10.70
N GLN A 62 5.49 -2.40 -9.83
CA GLN A 62 5.28 -3.49 -8.85
C GLN A 62 4.10 -3.23 -7.90
N ALA A 63 3.62 -1.99 -7.85
CA ALA A 63 2.38 -1.58 -7.21
C ALA A 63 1.11 -2.21 -7.81
N HIS A 64 1.07 -2.57 -9.09
CA HIS A 64 -0.16 -2.93 -9.80
C HIS A 64 -0.75 -4.26 -9.33
N THR A 65 0.06 -5.30 -9.18
CA THR A 65 -0.43 -6.60 -8.66
C THR A 65 -0.89 -6.48 -7.22
N ARG A 66 -0.18 -5.71 -6.37
CA ARG A 66 -0.65 -5.38 -5.01
C ARG A 66 -1.99 -4.65 -5.03
N ARG A 67 -2.16 -3.66 -5.92
CA ARG A 67 -3.43 -2.92 -6.07
C ARG A 67 -4.55 -3.85 -6.51
N LEU A 68 -4.29 -4.78 -7.43
CA LEU A 68 -5.28 -5.76 -7.87
C LEU A 68 -5.73 -6.67 -6.73
N TRP A 69 -4.79 -7.22 -5.95
CA TRP A 69 -5.09 -8.05 -4.78
C TRP A 69 -5.82 -7.27 -3.66
N ALA A 70 -5.35 -6.05 -3.33
CA ALA A 70 -5.92 -5.26 -2.23
C ALA A 70 -7.37 -4.81 -2.47
N ARG A 71 -7.89 -4.87 -3.71
CA ARG A 71 -9.30 -4.59 -4.03
C ARG A 71 -10.28 -5.57 -3.39
N TRP A 72 -9.85 -6.79 -3.06
CA TRP A 72 -10.67 -7.73 -2.28
C TRP A 72 -10.99 -7.20 -0.88
N LEU A 73 -10.08 -6.41 -0.29
CA LEU A 73 -10.21 -5.87 1.05
C LEU A 73 -10.76 -4.42 1.04
N GLU A 74 -10.75 -3.76 -0.12
CA GLU A 74 -11.16 -2.36 -0.27
C GLU A 74 -12.53 -1.98 0.34
N PRO A 75 -13.58 -2.82 0.28
CA PRO A 75 -14.88 -2.54 0.91
C PRO A 75 -14.82 -2.33 2.42
N VAL A 76 -13.89 -3.00 3.13
CA VAL A 76 -13.76 -2.98 4.60
C VAL A 76 -12.47 -2.31 5.10
N MET A 77 -11.58 -1.94 4.18
CA MET A 77 -10.24 -1.47 4.52
C MET A 77 -10.24 -0.02 5.03
N LEU A 78 -9.81 0.17 6.27
CA LEU A 78 -9.73 1.48 6.91
C LEU A 78 -8.55 2.31 6.37
N ARG A 79 -8.80 3.60 6.13
CA ARG A 79 -7.81 4.57 5.60
C ARG A 79 -7.68 5.86 6.43
N ASP A 80 -8.56 6.10 7.41
CA ASP A 80 -8.48 7.27 8.30
C ASP A 80 -7.13 7.27 9.05
N PRO A 81 -6.25 8.28 8.86
CA PRO A 81 -4.97 8.38 9.56
C PRO A 81 -5.08 8.25 11.08
N ALA A 82 -6.19 8.71 11.67
CA ALA A 82 -6.42 8.64 13.12
C ALA A 82 -6.93 7.27 13.60
N LEU A 83 -7.23 6.33 12.69
CA LEU A 83 -7.42 4.90 12.98
C LEU A 83 -6.15 4.09 12.68
N LEU A 84 -5.29 4.60 11.79
CA LEU A 84 -3.98 3.99 11.53
C LEU A 84 -3.00 4.13 12.70
N SER A 85 -3.18 5.15 13.55
CA SER A 85 -2.36 5.43 14.74
C SER A 85 -2.85 4.75 16.03
N VAL A 86 -3.97 4.00 16.00
CA VAL A 86 -4.50 3.31 17.18
C VAL A 86 -3.58 2.13 17.53
N ALA A 87 -3.08 2.13 18.77
CA ALA A 87 -2.19 1.10 19.29
C ALA A 87 -2.94 -0.22 19.56
N ASP A 88 -4.11 -0.10 20.16
CA ASP A 88 -4.98 -1.21 20.54
C ASP A 88 -5.51 -1.97 19.31
N PRO A 89 -5.77 -3.28 19.45
CA PRO A 89 -6.44 -4.03 18.40
C PRO A 89 -7.86 -3.49 18.20
N LEU A 90 -8.21 -3.17 16.95
CA LEU A 90 -9.55 -2.85 16.51
C LEU A 90 -10.23 -4.17 16.05
N PRO A 91 -11.20 -4.75 16.80
CA PRO A 91 -11.89 -5.98 16.42
C PRO A 91 -12.32 -6.05 14.93
N GLY A 92 -11.86 -7.05 14.19
CA GLY A 92 -12.23 -7.29 12.79
C GLY A 92 -11.81 -6.21 11.79
N CYS A 93 -10.99 -5.24 12.20
CA CYS A 93 -10.50 -4.19 11.32
C CYS A 93 -9.35 -4.68 10.42
N ILE A 94 -9.36 -4.26 9.16
CA ILE A 94 -8.18 -4.32 8.28
C ILE A 94 -7.75 -2.89 7.96
N ARG A 95 -6.59 -2.46 8.47
CA ARG A 95 -6.02 -1.16 8.08
C ARG A 95 -5.35 -1.29 6.72
N VAL A 96 -5.39 -0.23 5.92
CA VAL A 96 -4.62 -0.15 4.67
C VAL A 96 -3.12 -0.37 4.90
N LEU A 97 -2.61 0.03 6.07
CA LEU A 97 -1.24 -0.22 6.51
C LEU A 97 -0.93 -1.72 6.63
N ASP A 98 -1.87 -2.52 7.12
CA ASP A 98 -1.69 -3.95 7.35
C ASP A 98 -1.53 -4.67 6.00
N THR A 99 -2.28 -4.25 4.97
CA THR A 99 -2.12 -4.76 3.58
C THR A 99 -0.72 -4.51 2.99
N ALA A 100 -0.01 -3.48 3.44
CA ALA A 100 1.37 -3.21 3.03
C ALA A 100 2.38 -4.16 3.69
N GLY A 101 2.03 -4.76 4.84
CA GLY A 101 2.76 -5.87 5.46
C GLY A 101 2.41 -7.23 4.86
N TRP A 102 1.10 -7.50 4.70
CA TRP A 102 0.59 -8.77 4.19
C TRP A 102 1.02 -9.08 2.77
N TRP A 103 0.92 -8.12 1.84
CA TRP A 103 1.19 -8.41 0.43
C TRP A 103 2.63 -8.93 0.17
N PRO A 104 3.72 -8.29 0.65
CA PRO A 104 5.07 -8.82 0.48
C PRO A 104 5.23 -10.24 1.04
N ALA A 105 4.76 -10.48 2.27
CA ALA A 105 4.89 -11.78 2.94
C ALA A 105 4.08 -12.89 2.23
N LEU A 106 2.88 -12.58 1.76
CA LEU A 106 2.07 -13.50 0.95
C LEU A 106 2.71 -13.76 -0.41
N SER A 107 3.11 -12.72 -1.13
CA SER A 107 3.60 -12.83 -2.51
C SER A 107 4.84 -13.74 -2.66
N ARG A 108 5.73 -13.78 -1.67
CA ARG A 108 6.89 -14.70 -1.67
C ARG A 108 6.51 -16.18 -1.49
N ARG A 109 5.29 -16.48 -1.05
CA ARG A 109 4.76 -17.83 -0.80
C ARG A 109 3.78 -18.28 -1.90
N MET A 110 3.64 -17.49 -2.97
CA MET A 110 2.72 -17.73 -4.10
C MET A 110 3.43 -18.20 -5.38
N ASP A 111 4.70 -18.63 -5.25
CA ASP A 111 5.56 -19.00 -6.39
C ASP A 111 5.62 -17.86 -7.44
N ASP A 112 5.57 -18.22 -8.73
CA ASP A 112 5.68 -17.28 -9.84
C ASP A 112 4.40 -16.45 -10.09
N LEU A 113 3.28 -16.78 -9.45
CA LEU A 113 1.96 -16.20 -9.76
C LEU A 113 1.95 -14.65 -9.69
N PRO A 114 2.50 -13.98 -8.65
CA PRO A 114 2.51 -12.53 -8.61
C PRO A 114 3.33 -11.90 -9.76
N ALA A 115 4.41 -12.55 -10.19
CA ALA A 115 5.22 -12.10 -11.31
C ALA A 115 4.50 -12.32 -12.65
N THR A 116 3.79 -13.44 -12.81
CA THR A 116 2.93 -13.71 -13.97
C THR A 116 1.83 -12.66 -14.11
N VAL A 117 1.10 -12.35 -13.02
CA VAL A 117 0.04 -11.33 -13.02
C VAL A 117 0.62 -9.94 -13.28
N GLN A 118 1.78 -9.60 -12.70
CA GLN A 118 2.46 -8.33 -12.95
C GLN A 118 2.81 -8.14 -14.43
N ASN A 119 3.39 -9.17 -15.07
CA ASN A 119 3.72 -9.13 -16.49
C ASN A 119 2.47 -8.99 -17.38
N ARG A 120 1.37 -9.68 -17.03
CA ARG A 120 0.07 -9.55 -17.71
C ARG A 120 -0.52 -8.15 -17.59
N LEU A 121 -0.48 -7.57 -16.39
CA LEU A 121 -0.89 -6.18 -16.12
C LEU A 121 -0.05 -5.19 -16.94
N GLU A 122 1.28 -5.29 -16.91
CA GLU A 122 2.16 -4.35 -17.63
C GLU A 122 1.94 -4.39 -19.14
N ASN A 123 1.74 -5.57 -19.73
CA ASN A 123 1.42 -5.70 -21.15
C ASN A 123 0.10 -4.99 -21.50
N ARG A 124 -0.96 -5.16 -20.69
CA ARG A 124 -2.25 -4.50 -20.95
C ARG A 124 -2.24 -2.99 -20.66
N LEU A 125 -1.36 -2.53 -19.76
CA LEU A 125 -1.18 -1.10 -19.45
C LEU A 125 -0.43 -0.34 -20.55
N ALA A 126 0.21 -1.03 -21.50
CA ALA A 126 0.72 -0.40 -22.72
C ALA A 126 -0.43 0.14 -23.60
N ASP A 127 -1.58 -0.56 -23.59
CA ASP A 127 -2.71 -0.31 -24.51
C ASP A 127 -3.92 0.38 -23.85
N GLY A 128 -3.87 0.66 -22.53
CA GLY A 128 -5.05 1.14 -21.81
C GLY A 128 -4.80 1.79 -20.45
N ALA A 129 -5.76 2.61 -20.01
CA ALA A 129 -5.74 3.26 -18.70
C ALA A 129 -5.93 2.25 -17.56
N LEU A 130 -5.23 2.47 -16.44
CA LEU A 130 -5.12 1.52 -15.31
C LEU A 130 -6.47 1.00 -14.81
N ASP A 131 -7.43 1.88 -14.54
CA ASP A 131 -8.70 1.47 -13.94
C ASP A 131 -9.56 0.63 -14.91
N ARG A 132 -9.49 0.93 -16.22
CA ARG A 132 -10.11 0.12 -17.27
C ARG A 132 -9.46 -1.25 -17.40
N VAL A 133 -8.14 -1.33 -17.26
CA VAL A 133 -7.40 -2.61 -17.26
C VAL A 133 -7.77 -3.44 -16.02
N LEU A 134 -7.74 -2.83 -14.82
CA LEU A 134 -8.11 -3.50 -13.57
C LEU A 134 -9.59 -3.93 -13.52
N ALA A 135 -10.48 -3.25 -14.24
CA ALA A 135 -11.89 -3.63 -14.37
C ALA A 135 -12.17 -4.65 -15.50
N SER A 136 -11.17 -5.05 -16.28
CA SER A 136 -11.37 -6.02 -17.37
C SER A 136 -11.59 -7.45 -16.83
N PRO A 137 -12.43 -8.29 -17.50
CA PRO A 137 -12.73 -9.64 -17.03
C PRO A 137 -11.48 -10.51 -16.80
N GLU A 138 -10.46 -10.41 -17.66
CA GLU A 138 -9.19 -11.14 -17.47
C GLU A 138 -8.53 -10.77 -16.14
N MET A 139 -8.52 -9.48 -15.77
CA MET A 139 -7.91 -9.04 -14.51
C MET A 139 -8.76 -9.39 -13.28
N VAL A 140 -10.08 -9.58 -13.44
CA VAL A 140 -10.93 -10.16 -12.38
C VAL A 140 -10.53 -11.61 -12.11
N ASN A 141 -10.40 -12.43 -13.15
CA ASN A 141 -9.96 -13.83 -13.01
C ASN A 141 -8.54 -13.96 -12.40
N TRP A 142 -7.62 -13.05 -12.75
CA TRP A 142 -6.30 -13.01 -12.10
C TRP A 142 -6.35 -12.51 -10.66
N ALA A 143 -7.28 -11.62 -10.30
CA ALA A 143 -7.50 -11.24 -8.91
C ALA A 143 -8.04 -12.43 -8.09
N GLU A 144 -8.91 -13.25 -8.67
CA GLU A 144 -9.45 -14.49 -8.06
C GLU A 144 -8.32 -15.49 -7.83
N SER A 145 -7.51 -15.77 -8.87
CA SER A 145 -6.32 -16.64 -8.75
C SER A 145 -5.36 -16.18 -7.62
N LEU A 146 -5.14 -14.87 -7.47
CA LEU A 146 -4.34 -14.32 -6.37
C LEU A 146 -4.99 -14.50 -4.99
N ARG A 147 -6.31 -14.36 -4.89
CA ARG A 147 -7.08 -14.60 -3.65
C ARG A 147 -7.05 -16.07 -3.26
N ASP A 148 -7.28 -16.99 -4.19
CA ASP A 148 -7.28 -18.43 -3.92
C ASP A 148 -5.89 -18.93 -3.49
N ARG A 149 -4.83 -18.44 -4.15
CA ARG A 149 -3.45 -18.72 -3.72
C ARG A 149 -3.15 -18.08 -2.36
N SER A 150 -3.69 -16.89 -2.06
CA SER A 150 -3.58 -16.28 -0.72
C SER A 150 -4.20 -17.17 0.36
N LEU A 151 -5.43 -17.63 0.13
CA LEU A 151 -6.16 -18.51 1.05
C LEU A 151 -5.42 -19.84 1.25
N THR A 152 -4.91 -20.44 0.16
CA THR A 152 -4.09 -21.66 0.23
C THR A 152 -2.84 -21.48 1.12
N VAL A 153 -2.14 -20.34 1.00
CA VAL A 153 -0.99 -20.01 1.85
C VAL A 153 -1.42 -19.82 3.30
N LEU A 154 -2.49 -19.05 3.54
CA LEU A 154 -2.99 -18.77 4.89
C LEU A 154 -3.45 -20.04 5.60
N ASP A 155 -4.14 -20.94 4.90
CA ASP A 155 -4.58 -22.22 5.46
C ASP A 155 -3.41 -23.17 5.78
N ALA A 156 -2.34 -23.15 4.99
CA ALA A 156 -1.11 -23.86 5.34
C ALA A 156 -0.47 -23.29 6.63
N LEU A 157 -0.39 -21.96 6.76
CA LEU A 157 0.17 -21.29 7.94
C LEU A 157 -0.59 -21.62 9.24
N ARG A 158 -1.91 -21.87 9.17
CA ARG A 158 -2.71 -22.32 10.33
C ARG A 158 -2.26 -23.67 10.90
N THR A 159 -1.63 -24.51 10.08
CA THR A 159 -1.17 -25.86 10.46
C THR A 159 0.30 -25.90 10.91
N ASP A 160 1.06 -24.84 10.68
CA ASP A 160 2.48 -24.73 11.03
C ASP A 160 2.77 -23.43 11.81
N PRO A 161 2.85 -23.50 13.16
CA PRO A 161 3.16 -22.35 14.01
C PRO A 161 4.52 -21.70 13.72
N ALA A 162 5.51 -22.45 13.22
CA ALA A 162 6.83 -21.91 12.90
C ALA A 162 6.79 -21.12 11.59
N ALA A 163 6.10 -21.63 10.57
CA ALA A 163 5.86 -20.89 9.33
C ALA A 163 5.00 -19.64 9.58
N LEU A 164 4.00 -19.72 10.46
CA LEU A 164 3.19 -18.56 10.89
C LEU A 164 4.04 -17.50 11.59
N ALA A 165 4.94 -17.88 12.50
CA ALA A 165 5.84 -16.94 13.16
C ALA A 165 6.75 -16.19 12.16
N LEU A 166 7.36 -16.92 11.21
CA LEU A 166 8.18 -16.32 10.14
C LEU A 166 7.37 -15.43 9.19
N PHE A 167 6.11 -15.77 8.92
CA PHE A 167 5.20 -14.93 8.14
C PHE A 167 4.86 -13.63 8.88
N LEU A 168 4.58 -13.71 10.18
CA LEU A 168 4.26 -12.56 11.02
C LEU A 168 5.46 -11.62 11.21
N GLU A 169 6.67 -12.15 11.40
CA GLU A 169 7.91 -11.36 11.49
C GLU A 169 8.14 -10.55 10.20
N GLU A 170 8.00 -11.21 9.04
CA GLU A 170 8.15 -10.59 7.73
C GLU A 170 7.06 -9.53 7.49
N ALA A 171 5.80 -9.87 7.72
CA ALA A 171 4.68 -8.96 7.53
C ALA A 171 4.79 -7.72 8.42
N ASN A 172 5.16 -7.90 9.70
CA ASN A 172 5.44 -6.79 10.60
C ASN A 172 6.60 -5.94 10.12
N THR A 173 7.71 -6.54 9.67
CA THR A 173 8.85 -5.80 9.11
C THR A 173 8.42 -4.89 7.95
N HIS A 174 7.60 -5.40 7.02
CA HIS A 174 7.09 -4.60 5.90
C HIS A 174 6.06 -3.54 6.34
N ARG A 175 5.18 -3.88 7.29
CA ARG A 175 4.18 -2.96 7.88
C ARG A 175 4.85 -1.79 8.60
N MET A 176 5.86 -2.04 9.42
CA MET A 176 6.61 -1.00 10.14
C MET A 176 7.36 -0.07 9.17
N ARG A 177 7.94 -0.60 8.08
CA ARG A 177 8.56 0.23 7.01
C ARG A 177 7.54 1.14 6.33
N ALA A 178 6.34 0.63 6.03
CA ALA A 178 5.26 1.43 5.45
C ALA A 178 4.76 2.51 6.43
N ALA A 179 4.67 2.19 7.73
CA ALA A 179 4.28 3.14 8.77
C ALA A 179 5.28 4.30 8.92
N SER A 180 6.59 4.00 8.98
CA SER A 180 7.65 5.01 8.99
C SER A 180 7.51 5.99 7.83
N ALA A 181 7.30 5.47 6.62
CA ALA A 181 7.29 6.28 5.41
C ALA A 181 5.99 7.09 5.22
N LEU A 182 4.92 6.76 5.94
CA LEU A 182 3.69 7.56 6.05
C LEU A 182 3.73 8.66 7.11
N ALA A 183 4.72 8.66 8.02
CA ALA A 183 4.78 9.58 9.16
C ALA A 183 3.48 9.59 10.00
N ILE A 184 2.95 8.40 10.31
CA ILE A 184 1.73 8.21 11.10
C ILE A 184 1.89 8.90 12.48
N PRO A 185 0.89 9.65 12.98
CA PRO A 185 0.93 10.25 14.32
C PRO A 185 1.21 9.20 15.41
N GLY A 186 2.03 9.54 16.40
CA GLY A 186 2.54 8.58 17.40
C GLY A 186 3.72 7.71 16.92
N GLY A 187 3.95 7.66 15.60
CA GLY A 187 5.06 6.94 15.00
C GLY A 187 4.92 5.42 15.05
N VAL A 188 5.95 4.72 14.56
CA VAL A 188 5.96 3.25 14.44
C VAL A 188 5.94 2.54 15.80
N VAL A 189 6.49 3.18 16.84
CA VAL A 189 6.56 2.63 18.20
C VAL A 189 5.18 2.43 18.83
N ALA A 190 4.17 3.19 18.40
CA ALA A 190 2.80 3.05 18.88
C ALA A 190 2.06 1.82 18.28
N LEU A 191 2.60 1.17 17.25
CA LEU A 191 1.90 0.08 16.57
C LEU A 191 2.19 -1.28 17.22
N ARG A 192 1.16 -1.86 17.85
CA ARG A 192 1.12 -3.30 18.17
C ARG A 192 1.52 -4.13 16.93
N PRO A 193 2.43 -5.12 17.05
CA PRO A 193 2.69 -6.10 16.01
C PRO A 193 1.44 -6.90 15.64
N LEU A 194 1.31 -7.26 14.36
CA LEU A 194 0.31 -8.21 13.88
C LEU A 194 0.57 -9.58 14.52
N ASP A 195 -0.49 -10.30 14.88
CA ASP A 195 -0.42 -11.69 15.35
C ASP A 195 -1.39 -12.63 14.60
N GLY A 196 -1.58 -13.84 15.12
CA GLY A 196 -2.47 -14.85 14.53
C GLY A 196 -3.94 -14.41 14.41
N ALA A 197 -4.46 -13.55 15.30
CA ALA A 197 -5.83 -13.04 15.19
C ALA A 197 -5.98 -12.05 14.03
N ASP A 198 -4.95 -11.26 13.75
CA ASP A 198 -4.92 -10.40 12.55
C ASP A 198 -4.85 -11.24 11.26
N VAL A 199 -4.21 -12.43 11.30
CA VAL A 199 -4.16 -13.39 10.18
C VAL A 199 -5.49 -14.12 9.98
N GLU A 200 -6.18 -14.51 11.05
CA GLU A 200 -7.55 -15.06 10.98
C GLU A 200 -8.54 -14.03 10.43
N THR A 201 -8.39 -12.76 10.83
CA THR A 201 -9.19 -11.64 10.29
C THR A 201 -8.95 -11.46 8.79
N LEU A 202 -7.68 -11.45 8.33
CA LEU A 202 -7.33 -11.41 6.91
C LEU A 202 -7.91 -12.61 6.13
N THR A 203 -7.81 -13.82 6.69
CA THR A 203 -8.28 -15.05 6.05
C THR A 203 -9.80 -15.03 5.88
N THR A 204 -10.52 -14.64 6.93
CA THR A 204 -11.98 -14.50 6.95
C THR A 204 -12.44 -13.41 5.95
N ALA A 205 -11.76 -12.25 5.96
CA ALA A 205 -11.99 -11.17 5.03
C ALA A 205 -11.80 -11.60 3.56
N LEU A 206 -10.72 -12.31 3.23
CA LEU A 206 -10.49 -12.81 1.88
C LEU A 206 -11.55 -13.83 1.47
N ARG A 207 -11.97 -14.75 2.35
CA ARG A 207 -13.06 -15.70 2.06
C ARG A 207 -14.36 -15.00 1.70
N LEU A 208 -14.75 -13.99 2.48
CA LEU A 208 -16.04 -13.30 2.39
C LEU A 208 -16.08 -12.13 1.38
N SER A 209 -14.95 -11.84 0.72
CA SER A 209 -14.79 -10.63 -0.10
C SER A 209 -15.69 -10.53 -1.35
N ASP A 210 -16.24 -11.63 -1.86
CA ASP A 210 -17.28 -11.58 -2.91
C ASP A 210 -18.58 -10.96 -2.40
N SER A 211 -18.99 -11.32 -1.19
CA SER A 211 -20.29 -10.94 -0.63
C SER A 211 -20.38 -9.43 -0.41
N TRP A 212 -19.25 -8.74 -0.18
CA TRP A 212 -19.20 -7.28 -0.08
C TRP A 212 -19.42 -6.56 -1.41
N ARG A 213 -19.19 -7.21 -2.56
CA ARG A 213 -19.53 -6.63 -3.87
C ARG A 213 -21.04 -6.44 -4.00
N MET A 214 -21.84 -7.29 -3.35
CA MET A 214 -23.30 -7.17 -3.27
C MET A 214 -23.77 -6.04 -2.34
N LEU A 215 -22.95 -5.64 -1.37
CA LEU A 215 -23.25 -4.55 -0.42
C LEU A 215 -23.02 -3.15 -1.01
N GLY A 216 -22.48 -3.04 -2.22
CA GLY A 216 -22.49 -1.80 -3.00
C GLY A 216 -21.54 -0.70 -2.52
N GLY A 217 -20.23 -0.95 -2.49
CA GLY A 217 -19.22 0.11 -2.29
C GLY A 217 -18.27 -0.17 -1.13
N ARG A 218 -17.91 0.89 -0.38
CA ARG A 218 -16.97 0.83 0.75
C ARG A 218 -17.67 1.32 2.02
N ALA A 219 -17.81 0.45 3.02
CA ALA A 219 -18.46 0.81 4.28
C ALA A 219 -17.81 2.02 5.00
N PRO A 220 -16.47 2.22 4.99
CA PRO A 220 -15.86 3.44 5.51
C PRO A 220 -16.30 4.74 4.83
N ASP A 221 -16.76 4.67 3.57
CA ASP A 221 -17.13 5.85 2.78
C ASP A 221 -18.66 6.12 2.82
N MET A 222 -19.46 5.14 3.28
CA MET A 222 -20.94 5.22 3.36
C MET A 222 -21.42 6.11 4.51
N GLU A 223 -22.53 6.81 4.31
CA GLU A 223 -23.24 7.51 5.39
C GLU A 223 -23.98 6.54 6.33
N ILE A 224 -24.35 7.01 7.53
CA ILE A 224 -24.96 6.17 8.58
C ILE A 224 -26.22 5.46 8.08
N ASP A 225 -27.15 6.20 7.46
CA ASP A 225 -28.40 5.65 6.95
C ASP A 225 -28.18 4.70 5.77
N GLU A 226 -27.19 4.98 4.91
CA GLU A 226 -26.80 4.14 3.78
C GLU A 226 -26.23 2.80 4.25
N LEU A 227 -25.30 2.83 5.22
CA LEU A 227 -24.72 1.63 5.82
C LEU A 227 -25.80 0.75 6.48
N LEU A 228 -26.70 1.37 7.26
CA LEU A 228 -27.82 0.66 7.90
C LEU A 228 -28.82 0.12 6.87
N ALA A 229 -29.08 0.84 5.78
CA ALA A 229 -29.94 0.37 4.69
C ALA A 229 -29.31 -0.82 3.94
N CYS A 230 -28.02 -0.78 3.62
CA CYS A 230 -27.30 -1.88 2.99
C CYS A 230 -27.31 -3.14 3.86
N VAL A 231 -27.02 -3.03 5.17
CA VAL A 231 -27.06 -4.17 6.09
C VAL A 231 -28.48 -4.75 6.20
N ARG A 232 -29.51 -3.91 6.42
CA ARG A 232 -30.91 -4.38 6.50
C ARG A 232 -31.38 -5.02 5.18
N GLY A 233 -31.00 -4.45 4.04
CA GLY A 233 -31.34 -4.98 2.72
C GLY A 233 -30.67 -6.33 2.46
N ALA A 234 -29.41 -6.51 2.87
CA ALA A 234 -28.71 -7.77 2.74
C ALA A 234 -29.29 -8.87 3.65
N MET A 235 -29.65 -8.53 4.90
CA MET A 235 -30.37 -9.42 5.81
C MET A 235 -31.75 -9.84 5.27
N ALA A 236 -32.54 -8.88 4.76
CA ALA A 236 -33.90 -9.14 4.28
C ALA A 236 -33.95 -10.05 3.04
N ASN A 237 -32.87 -10.05 2.23
CA ASN A 237 -32.76 -10.84 1.02
C ASN A 237 -31.90 -12.11 1.18
N ASP A 238 -31.37 -12.38 2.38
CA ASP A 238 -30.41 -13.46 2.69
C ASP A 238 -29.24 -13.53 1.68
N SER A 239 -28.79 -12.38 1.18
CA SER A 239 -27.91 -12.29 0.01
C SER A 239 -26.41 -12.28 0.35
N VAL A 240 -26.08 -12.18 1.64
CA VAL A 240 -24.72 -12.00 2.17
C VAL A 240 -24.62 -12.71 3.53
N PRO A 241 -23.57 -13.52 3.80
CA PRO A 241 -23.39 -14.17 5.09
C PRO A 241 -23.32 -13.17 6.27
N PRO A 242 -23.84 -13.52 7.46
CA PRO A 242 -23.86 -12.62 8.62
C PRO A 242 -22.46 -12.14 9.03
N GLU A 243 -21.43 -12.97 8.90
CA GLU A 243 -20.03 -12.61 9.18
C GLU A 243 -19.50 -11.57 8.18
N ALA A 244 -19.94 -11.65 6.92
CA ALA A 244 -19.55 -10.71 5.88
C ALA A 244 -20.21 -9.35 6.12
N MET A 245 -21.49 -9.35 6.52
CA MET A 245 -22.20 -8.14 6.95
C MET A 245 -21.54 -7.53 8.21
N ALA A 246 -21.12 -8.36 9.18
CA ALA A 246 -20.45 -7.89 10.39
C ALA A 246 -19.13 -7.16 10.10
N LEU A 247 -18.22 -7.77 9.32
CA LEU A 247 -16.95 -7.14 8.94
C LEU A 247 -17.17 -5.82 8.16
N PHE A 248 -18.17 -5.80 7.28
CA PHE A 248 -18.53 -4.60 6.52
C PHE A 248 -19.08 -3.49 7.43
N ALA A 249 -20.07 -3.82 8.27
CA ALA A 249 -20.67 -2.88 9.20
C ALA A 249 -19.65 -2.30 10.20
N VAL A 250 -18.76 -3.14 10.73
CA VAL A 250 -17.72 -2.76 11.68
C VAL A 250 -16.68 -1.80 11.05
N ALA A 251 -16.35 -1.98 9.76
CA ALA A 251 -15.47 -1.04 9.06
C ALA A 251 -16.07 0.36 8.89
N GLY A 252 -17.38 0.45 8.61
CA GLY A 252 -18.11 1.73 8.61
C GLY A 252 -18.19 2.34 10.02
N LEU A 253 -18.52 1.51 11.02
CA LEU A 253 -18.64 1.89 12.43
C LEU A 253 -17.37 2.59 12.97
N TYR A 254 -16.18 2.03 12.75
CA TYR A 254 -14.93 2.67 13.20
C TYR A 254 -14.63 4.00 12.54
N THR A 255 -15.09 4.20 11.30
CA THR A 255 -14.86 5.46 10.57
C THR A 255 -15.77 6.57 11.11
N ARG A 256 -17.01 6.24 11.47
CA ARG A 256 -17.98 7.19 12.04
C ARG A 256 -17.79 7.43 13.54
N ARG A 257 -17.26 6.43 14.28
CA ARG A 257 -17.00 6.47 15.74
C ARG A 257 -18.24 6.85 16.58
N ASP A 258 -19.42 6.48 16.10
CA ASP A 258 -20.70 6.80 16.74
C ASP A 258 -21.20 5.62 17.60
N PRO A 259 -21.33 5.78 18.93
CA PRO A 259 -21.89 4.75 19.81
C PRO A 259 -23.34 4.38 19.49
N LEU A 260 -24.16 5.30 18.95
CA LEU A 260 -25.54 5.03 18.57
C LEU A 260 -25.62 4.13 17.33
N LEU A 261 -24.75 4.35 16.34
CA LEU A 261 -24.55 3.41 15.24
C LEU A 261 -24.08 2.04 15.77
N GLY A 262 -23.17 2.02 16.75
CA GLY A 262 -22.74 0.79 17.42
C GLY A 262 -23.92 0.02 18.04
N ALA A 263 -24.77 0.69 18.81
CA ALA A 263 -25.97 0.10 19.40
C ALA A 263 -26.98 -0.38 18.35
N ALA A 264 -27.21 0.40 17.30
CA ALA A 264 -28.09 0.03 16.19
C ALA A 264 -27.57 -1.21 15.44
N LEU A 265 -26.25 -1.30 15.20
CA LEU A 265 -25.64 -2.46 14.55
C LEU A 265 -25.69 -3.71 15.44
N ARG A 266 -25.49 -3.61 16.76
CA ARG A 266 -25.68 -4.75 17.69
C ARG A 266 -27.11 -5.29 17.67
N ALA A 267 -28.10 -4.41 17.55
CA ALA A 267 -29.51 -4.80 17.48
C ALA A 267 -29.89 -5.48 16.14
N LEU A 268 -29.20 -5.13 15.04
CA LEU A 268 -29.39 -5.74 13.72
C LEU A 268 -28.58 -7.03 13.54
N LEU A 269 -27.32 -7.03 13.99
CA LEU A 269 -26.35 -8.11 13.84
C LEU A 269 -25.83 -8.50 15.24
N PRO A 270 -26.55 -9.35 15.99
CA PRO A 270 -26.16 -9.82 17.33
C PRO A 270 -25.03 -10.86 17.24
N LEU A 271 -23.88 -10.41 16.77
CA LEU A 271 -22.69 -11.23 16.48
C LEU A 271 -21.53 -10.76 17.38
N PRO A 272 -20.71 -11.69 17.94
CA PRO A 272 -19.64 -11.33 18.88
C PRO A 272 -18.66 -10.27 18.37
N LEU A 273 -18.42 -10.22 17.05
CA LEU A 273 -17.58 -9.20 16.43
C LEU A 273 -18.19 -7.79 16.52
N VAL A 274 -19.50 -7.67 16.30
CA VAL A 274 -20.23 -6.38 16.35
C VAL A 274 -20.33 -5.91 17.80
N ASP A 275 -20.60 -6.83 18.74
CA ASP A 275 -20.55 -6.57 20.18
C ASP A 275 -19.17 -6.05 20.61
N ALA A 276 -18.09 -6.72 20.21
CA ALA A 276 -16.72 -6.33 20.54
C ALA A 276 -16.34 -4.95 19.94
N ALA A 277 -16.71 -4.69 18.68
CA ALA A 277 -16.43 -3.42 18.02
C ALA A 277 -17.18 -2.23 18.65
N ALA A 278 -18.46 -2.44 19.00
CA ALA A 278 -19.27 -1.44 19.67
C ALA A 278 -18.79 -1.19 21.12
N ALA A 279 -18.45 -2.25 21.87
CA ALA A 279 -17.89 -2.12 23.22
C ALA A 279 -16.52 -1.38 23.20
N TRP A 280 -15.68 -1.67 22.21
CA TRP A 280 -14.43 -0.93 21.99
C TRP A 280 -14.70 0.56 21.76
N LEU A 281 -15.67 0.92 20.90
CA LEU A 281 -16.01 2.33 20.68
C LEU A 281 -16.56 3.02 21.93
N THR A 282 -17.42 2.38 22.72
CA THR A 282 -17.91 2.96 23.98
C THR A 282 -16.75 3.31 24.89
N ALA A 283 -15.86 2.35 25.18
CA ALA A 283 -14.71 2.56 26.06
C ALA A 283 -13.79 3.71 25.59
N HIS A 284 -13.48 3.79 24.29
CA HIS A 284 -12.56 4.80 23.74
C HIS A 284 -13.26 6.13 23.36
N SER A 285 -14.58 6.23 23.53
CA SER A 285 -15.32 7.49 23.37
C SER A 285 -15.28 8.36 24.64
N GLU A 286 -15.24 7.73 25.82
CA GLU A 286 -15.27 8.42 27.11
C GLU A 286 -13.95 9.13 27.42
N GLU A 287 -12.80 8.51 27.11
CA GLU A 287 -11.47 9.12 27.27
C GLU A 287 -11.32 10.46 26.54
N ARG A 288 -11.96 10.59 25.37
CA ARG A 288 -11.90 11.80 24.54
C ARG A 288 -12.69 12.96 25.13
N ASN A 289 -13.74 12.67 25.90
CA ASN A 289 -14.52 13.69 26.62
C ASN A 289 -13.83 14.12 27.92
N GLY A 290 -13.02 13.26 28.54
CA GLY A 290 -12.18 13.60 29.70
C GLY A 290 -10.94 14.44 29.35
N SER A 291 -10.43 14.35 28.12
CA SER A 291 -9.21 15.04 27.68
C SER A 291 -9.48 16.11 26.60
N ALA A 292 -10.45 16.99 26.89
CA ALA A 292 -10.83 18.12 26.02
C ALA A 292 -9.77 19.25 26.05
N SER A 293 -8.58 18.98 25.50
CA SER A 293 -7.59 20.01 25.16
C SER A 293 -6.68 19.57 24.01
N ASN A 294 -6.79 20.29 22.89
CA ASN A 294 -5.82 20.32 21.78
C ASN A 294 -5.72 19.09 20.85
N LEU A 295 -6.80 18.79 20.13
CA LEU A 295 -6.69 18.30 18.74
C LEU A 295 -7.55 19.19 17.83
N PRO A 296 -7.00 19.82 16.77
CA PRO A 296 -7.78 20.66 15.89
C PRO A 296 -8.73 19.81 15.04
N MET A 297 -10.00 20.22 14.95
CA MET A 297 -10.91 19.70 13.92
C MET A 297 -10.39 20.14 12.54
N LEU A 298 -9.68 19.27 11.84
CA LEU A 298 -9.42 19.46 10.41
C LEU A 298 -10.68 19.09 9.62
N GLY A 299 -11.09 20.00 8.74
CA GLY A 299 -12.42 19.97 8.13
C GLY A 299 -12.72 18.75 7.28
N SER A 300 -13.99 18.34 7.32
CA SER A 300 -14.62 17.38 6.42
C SER A 300 -14.65 17.89 4.98
N GLY A 301 -13.58 17.61 4.23
CA GLY A 301 -13.58 17.66 2.77
C GLY A 301 -13.60 16.24 2.20
N PRO A 302 -14.28 15.98 1.07
CA PRO A 302 -14.27 14.66 0.44
C PRO A 302 -12.85 14.32 -0.03
N ALA A 303 -12.18 13.42 0.70
CA ALA A 303 -10.85 12.96 0.35
C ALA A 303 -10.95 12.07 -0.91
N PRO A 304 -10.27 12.39 -2.02
CA PRO A 304 -10.26 11.51 -3.18
C PRO A 304 -9.60 10.18 -2.79
N ALA A 305 -10.36 9.09 -2.79
CA ALA A 305 -9.97 7.79 -2.20
C ALA A 305 -8.63 7.23 -2.73
N ASP A 306 -8.24 7.62 -3.94
CA ASP A 306 -6.98 7.28 -4.60
C ASP A 306 -5.73 7.89 -3.93
N ARG A 307 -5.88 9.00 -3.17
CA ARG A 307 -4.76 9.76 -2.61
C ARG A 307 -4.03 8.98 -1.51
N GLY A 308 -4.75 8.38 -0.56
CA GLY A 308 -4.15 7.60 0.52
C GLY A 308 -3.40 6.35 0.02
N LEU A 309 -3.95 5.64 -0.97
CA LEU A 309 -3.23 4.55 -1.64
C LEU A 309 -1.98 5.07 -2.36
N ARG A 310 -2.10 6.15 -3.13
CA ARG A 310 -0.97 6.79 -3.84
C ARG A 310 0.13 7.23 -2.88
N ASP A 311 -0.21 7.77 -1.73
CA ASP A 311 0.74 8.23 -0.71
C ASP A 311 1.41 7.03 -0.01
N LEU A 312 0.70 5.92 0.23
CA LEU A 312 1.27 4.63 0.64
C LEU A 312 2.22 4.01 -0.41
N PHE A 313 1.91 4.13 -1.70
CA PHE A 313 2.79 3.69 -2.78
C PHE A 313 4.05 4.58 -2.88
N GLU A 314 3.90 5.90 -2.72
CA GLU A 314 5.02 6.85 -2.67
C GLU A 314 5.86 6.75 -1.38
N ALA A 315 5.26 6.32 -0.27
CA ALA A 315 5.92 6.00 0.99
C ALA A 315 6.78 4.72 0.84
N ALA A 316 6.18 3.63 0.36
CA ALA A 316 6.90 2.39 0.07
C ALA A 316 8.07 2.61 -0.91
N ARG A 317 7.89 3.46 -1.93
CA ARG A 317 8.94 3.86 -2.89
C ARG A 317 10.19 4.42 -2.20
N ARG A 318 10.04 5.26 -1.17
CA ARG A 318 11.18 5.86 -0.44
C ARG A 318 11.90 4.86 0.47
N SER A 319 11.25 3.78 0.86
CA SER A 319 11.82 2.73 1.72
C SER A 319 12.64 1.67 0.96
N GLY A 320 12.66 1.72 -0.39
CA GLY A 320 13.35 0.75 -1.24
C GLY A 320 14.77 1.11 -1.67
N ASP A 321 15.22 2.36 -1.44
CA ASP A 321 16.59 2.78 -1.76
C ASP A 321 17.54 2.51 -0.56
N PRO A 322 18.56 1.65 -0.70
CA PRO A 322 19.66 1.62 0.24
C PRO A 322 20.51 2.87 0.05
N SER A 323 20.33 3.86 0.94
CA SER A 323 21.15 5.07 0.92
C SER A 323 22.64 4.72 1.12
N PRO A 324 23.56 5.16 0.25
CA PRO A 324 24.96 4.77 0.29
C PRO A 324 25.73 5.49 1.41
N ALA A 325 25.56 5.03 2.64
CA ALA A 325 26.32 5.52 3.79
C ALA A 325 27.79 5.05 3.71
N LEU A 326 28.68 6.01 3.41
CA LEU A 326 30.15 5.97 3.46
C LEU A 326 30.83 4.62 3.77
N ILE A 327 31.40 4.00 2.74
CA ILE A 327 32.54 3.08 2.92
C ILE A 327 33.77 3.93 3.31
N ARG A 328 34.02 4.09 4.60
CA ARG A 328 35.34 4.56 5.09
C ARG A 328 36.34 3.42 4.93
N ARG A 329 37.23 3.54 3.95
CA ARG A 329 38.45 2.70 3.82
C ARG A 329 39.32 2.86 5.09
N PRO A 330 39.74 1.77 5.75
CA PRO A 330 40.98 1.75 6.51
C PRO A 330 42.17 1.68 5.55
N GLY A 331 43.20 2.48 5.79
CA GLY A 331 44.45 2.44 5.01
C GLY A 331 45.33 1.23 5.35
N HIS A 332 46.20 0.84 4.43
CA HIS A 332 47.17 -0.24 4.62
C HIS A 332 48.43 0.23 5.38
N SER A 333 48.89 -0.61 6.31
CA SER A 333 50.30 -0.86 6.65
C SER A 333 50.37 -1.94 7.75
N MET A 334 51.34 -2.84 7.82
CA MET A 334 52.32 -3.35 6.84
C MET A 334 52.93 -4.64 7.44
N ALA A 335 53.51 -5.50 6.58
CA ALA A 335 54.44 -6.59 6.93
C ALA A 335 54.05 -7.61 8.04
N GLY A 336 53.60 -8.79 7.59
CA GLY A 336 53.98 -10.05 8.24
C GLY A 336 55.14 -10.69 7.47
N VAL A 337 56.14 -11.22 8.16
CA VAL A 337 57.25 -11.99 7.58
C VAL A 337 57.58 -13.15 8.51
N ALA A 338 57.42 -14.37 7.98
CA ALA A 338 58.16 -15.62 8.23
C ALA A 338 58.52 -16.08 9.68
N ASP A 339 58.64 -17.38 9.97
CA ASP A 339 58.06 -18.63 9.43
C ASP A 339 58.43 -19.76 10.42
N LEU A 340 57.87 -20.96 10.24
CA LEU A 340 58.47 -22.26 10.58
C LEU A 340 59.18 -22.48 11.94
N SER A 341 58.58 -23.31 12.80
CA SER A 341 59.12 -24.64 13.24
C SER A 341 58.91 -24.98 14.72
N GLY A 342 58.72 -26.28 15.00
CA GLY A 342 59.45 -26.92 16.11
C GLY A 342 58.69 -27.28 17.39
N THR A 343 57.91 -28.37 17.33
CA THR A 343 57.97 -29.56 18.23
C THR A 343 58.35 -29.47 19.72
N GLN A 344 57.73 -30.36 20.51
CA GLN A 344 57.95 -30.71 21.94
C GLN A 344 57.33 -29.68 22.92
N GLY A 345 56.48 -30.02 23.89
CA GLY A 345 55.97 -31.31 24.34
C GLY A 345 56.66 -31.79 25.62
N LEU A 346 55.96 -31.74 26.75
CA LEU A 346 56.17 -32.57 27.95
C LEU A 346 55.12 -32.26 29.05
N ARG A 347 54.41 -33.32 29.46
CA ARG A 347 53.60 -33.49 30.69
C ARG A 347 52.44 -32.53 30.97
#